data_AF-S6VTS1-F1
#
_entry.id   AF-S6VTS1-F1
#
_cell.length_a   1.000
_cell.length_b   1.000
_cell.length_c   1.000
_cell.angle_alpha   90.00
_cell.angle_beta   90.00
_cell.angle_gamma   90.00
#
_symmetry.space_group_name_H-M   'P 1'
#
loop_
_entity.id
_entity.type
_entity.pdbx_description
1 polymer ?
#
loop_
_entity_poly.entity_id
_entity_poly.type
_entity_poly.pdbx_seq_one_letter_code
_entity_poly.pdbx_strand_id
1 'polypeptide(L)'
;MFGPLVVDNALREAWLREQSIELTGAEFDLLWLLVANAGRTLSREEIFTALRGVGYDGQDRSIDVRISRIRPKIGDDPIHPRLIKTVRSKGYLFVPEAAQDMSGHVFSG
;
A
#
# COMPACT_ATOMS: atom_id res chain seq x y z
N MET A 1 11.56 3.11 4.45
CA MET A 1 10.98 2.60 5.71
C MET A 1 9.95 3.60 6.20
N PHE A 2 8.75 3.14 6.50
CA PHE A 2 7.63 3.96 6.96
C PHE A 2 7.16 3.39 8.30
N GLY A 3 7.77 3.84 9.40
CA GLY A 3 7.59 3.23 10.71
C GLY A 3 7.84 1.70 10.69
N PRO A 4 6.89 0.86 11.14
CA PRO A 4 7.06 -0.59 11.16
C PRO A 4 6.88 -1.26 9.79
N LEU A 5 6.47 -0.52 8.75
CA LEU A 5 6.32 -1.04 7.40
C LEU A 5 7.61 -0.82 6.59
N VAL A 6 8.19 -1.91 6.12
CA VAL A 6 9.34 -1.93 5.22
C VAL A 6 8.89 -2.55 3.90
N VAL A 7 9.22 -1.90 2.79
CA VAL A 7 8.96 -2.41 1.44
C VAL A 7 10.27 -2.32 0.67
N ASP A 8 10.77 -3.46 0.20
CA ASP A 8 12.01 -3.57 -0.56
C ASP A 8 11.69 -3.99 -2.01
N ASN A 9 11.96 -3.08 -2.94
CA ASN A 9 11.69 -3.31 -4.35
C ASN A 9 12.72 -4.24 -5.03
N ALA A 10 13.95 -4.31 -4.53
CA ALA A 10 14.97 -5.19 -5.12
C ALA A 10 14.65 -6.65 -4.81
N LEU A 11 14.21 -6.92 -3.58
CA LEU A 11 13.79 -8.26 -3.14
C LEU A 11 12.34 -8.59 -3.51
N ARG A 12 11.54 -7.57 -3.82
CA ARG A 12 10.07 -7.66 -4.00
C ARG A 12 9.37 -8.22 -2.76
N GLU A 13 9.85 -7.80 -1.59
CA GLU A 13 9.38 -8.25 -0.30
C GLU A 13 8.92 -7.07 0.55
N ALA A 14 8.01 -7.34 1.48
CA ALA A 14 7.54 -6.36 2.45
C ALA A 14 7.45 -6.99 3.83
N TRP A 15 7.72 -6.19 4.86
CA TRP A 15 7.65 -6.61 6.25
C TRP A 15 6.81 -5.61 7.04
N LEU A 16 6.00 -6.12 7.95
CA LEU A 16 5.34 -5.34 8.98
C LEU A 16 5.85 -5.80 10.34
N ARG A 17 6.48 -4.91 11.10
CA ARG A 17 7.08 -5.23 12.42
C ARG A 17 7.99 -6.47 12.32
N GLU A 18 8.88 -6.47 11.32
CA GLU A 18 9.84 -7.54 11.02
C GLU A 18 9.22 -8.87 10.56
N GLN A 19 7.89 -8.96 10.46
CA GLN A 19 7.20 -10.14 9.93
C GLN A 19 6.97 -9.98 8.43
N SER A 20 7.35 -10.98 7.64
CA SER A 20 7.14 -10.98 6.20
C SER A 20 5.65 -10.95 5.86
N ILE A 21 5.28 -10.12 4.89
CA ILE A 21 3.93 -9.97 4.39
C ILE A 21 3.81 -10.74 3.07
N GLU A 22 2.92 -11.72 3.03
CA GLU A 22 2.65 -12.42 1.77
C GLU A 22 1.81 -11.56 0.81
N LEU A 23 2.46 -11.09 -0.26
CA LEU A 23 1.84 -10.34 -1.34
C LEU A 23 1.98 -11.11 -2.65
N THR A 24 0.90 -11.15 -3.43
CA THR A 24 1.03 -11.53 -4.84
C THR A 24 1.86 -10.48 -5.57
N GLY A 25 2.48 -10.84 -6.72
CA GLY A 25 3.27 -9.88 -7.50
C GLY A 25 2.50 -8.59 -7.82
N ALA A 26 1.22 -8.73 -8.17
CA ALA A 26 0.37 -7.59 -8.50
C ALA A 26 0.02 -6.72 -7.26
N GLU A 27 -0.18 -7.33 -6.09
CA GLU A 27 -0.35 -6.60 -4.83
C GLU A 27 0.93 -5.84 -4.46
N PHE A 28 2.09 -6.47 -4.62
CA PHE A 28 3.39 -5.83 -4.42
C PHE A 28 3.55 -4.61 -5.33
N ASP A 29 3.29 -4.74 -6.64
CA ASP A 29 3.47 -3.64 -7.57
C ASP A 29 2.57 -2.44 -7.24
N LEU A 30 1.32 -2.70 -6.81
CA LEU A 30 0.42 -1.62 -6.39
C LEU A 30 0.89 -0.96 -5.09
N LEU A 31 1.29 -1.76 -4.09
CA LEU A 31 1.82 -1.23 -2.83
C LEU A 31 3.07 -0.40 -3.09
N TRP A 32 4.02 -0.92 -3.85
CA TRP A 32 5.25 -0.23 -4.22
C TRP A 32 4.96 1.07 -4.97
N LEU A 33 4.07 1.06 -5.95
CA LEU A 33 3.71 2.28 -6.69
C LEU A 33 3.18 3.37 -5.76
N LEU A 34 2.32 3.03 -4.81
CA LEU A 34 1.78 3.97 -3.84
C LEU A 34 2.86 4.47 -2.87
N VAL A 35 3.70 3.56 -2.37
CA VAL A 35 4.79 3.86 -1.44
C VAL A 35 5.87 4.74 -2.07
N ALA A 36 6.25 4.46 -3.33
CA ALA A 36 7.20 5.25 -4.10
C ALA A 36 6.67 6.66 -4.43
N ASN A 37 5.36 6.86 -4.36
CA ASN A 37 4.69 8.15 -4.52
C ASN A 37 4.02 8.61 -3.21
N ALA A 38 4.56 8.23 -2.05
CA ALA A 38 4.06 8.62 -0.75
C ALA A 38 3.83 10.14 -0.64
N GLY A 39 2.70 10.55 -0.06
CA GLY A 39 2.30 11.96 0.02
C GLY A 39 1.63 12.51 -1.26
N ARG A 40 1.66 11.80 -2.39
CA ARG A 40 0.94 12.17 -3.62
C ARG A 40 -0.30 11.31 -3.82
N THR A 41 -1.41 11.94 -4.21
CA THR A 41 -2.60 11.19 -4.64
C THR A 41 -2.38 10.69 -6.06
N LEU A 42 -2.49 9.38 -6.26
CA LEU A 42 -2.48 8.75 -7.57
C LEU A 42 -3.92 8.43 -7.98
N SER A 43 -4.29 8.84 -9.19
CA SER A 43 -5.58 8.48 -9.77
C SER A 43 -5.65 7.01 -10.16
N ARG A 44 -6.87 6.50 -10.27
CA ARG A 44 -7.09 5.12 -10.74
C ARG A 44 -6.51 4.91 -12.15
N GLU A 45 -6.60 5.91 -13.00
CA GLU A 45 -6.06 5.88 -14.36
C GLU A 45 -4.52 5.88 -14.35
N GLU A 46 -3.89 6.73 -13.52
CA GLU A 46 -2.42 6.71 -13.35
C GLU A 46 -1.93 5.36 -12.82
N ILE A 47 -2.61 4.82 -11.80
CA ILE A 47 -2.29 3.50 -11.24
C ILE A 47 -2.43 2.42 -12.31
N PHE A 48 -3.54 2.42 -13.04
CA PHE A 48 -3.78 1.44 -14.09
C PHE A 48 -2.71 1.52 -15.19
N THR A 49 -2.40 2.73 -15.65
CA THR A 49 -1.40 2.98 -16.70
C THR A 49 -0.01 2.55 -16.26
N ALA A 50 0.39 2.89 -15.03
CA ALA A 50 1.69 2.50 -14.49
C ALA A 50 1.83 0.98 -14.35
N LEU A 51 0.77 0.28 -13.95
CA LEU A 51 0.80 -1.18 -13.76
C LEU A 51 0.71 -1.96 -15.08
N ARG A 52 0.11 -1.40 -16.13
CA ARG A 52 0.00 -2.05 -17.46
C ARG A 52 1.36 -2.38 -18.09
N GLY A 53 2.40 -1.58 -17.84
CA GLY A 53 3.73 -1.75 -18.42
C GLY A 53 4.60 -2.84 -17.77
N VAL A 54 4.18 -3.41 -16.64
CA VAL A 54 5.02 -4.28 -15.78
C VAL A 54 4.66 -5.78 -15.94
N GLY A 55 4.01 -6.17 -17.04
CA GLY A 55 3.58 -7.56 -17.28
C GLY A 55 2.14 -7.87 -16.84
N TYR A 56 1.26 -6.87 -16.87
CA TYR A 56 -0.16 -7.02 -16.53
C TYR A 56 -0.92 -7.80 -17.61
N ASP A 57 -1.29 -9.04 -17.30
CA ASP A 57 -1.99 -9.99 -18.19
C ASP A 57 -3.51 -9.77 -18.27
N GLY A 58 -3.99 -8.55 -18.01
CA GLY A 58 -5.35 -8.16 -18.36
C GLY A 58 -6.47 -8.79 -17.54
N GLN A 59 -6.20 -9.51 -16.45
CA GLN A 59 -7.27 -9.83 -15.50
C GLN A 59 -7.54 -8.63 -14.60
N ASP A 60 -8.53 -7.86 -15.02
CA ASP A 60 -9.09 -6.66 -14.40
C ASP A 60 -9.69 -6.95 -13.01
N ARG A 61 -8.85 -7.35 -12.06
CA ARG A 61 -9.21 -7.25 -10.64
C ARG A 61 -9.06 -5.78 -10.29
N SER A 62 -10.20 -5.09 -10.17
CA SER A 62 -10.26 -3.64 -9.95
C SER A 62 -9.25 -3.19 -8.89
N ILE A 63 -8.63 -2.02 -9.11
CA ILE A 63 -7.68 -1.40 -8.17
C ILE A 63 -8.24 -1.41 -6.76
N ASP A 64 -9.53 -1.12 -6.61
CA ASP A 64 -10.23 -1.09 -5.32
C ASP A 64 -10.22 -2.46 -4.60
N VAL A 65 -10.42 -3.57 -5.33
CA VAL A 65 -10.33 -4.93 -4.75
C VAL A 65 -8.91 -5.21 -4.28
N ARG A 66 -7.90 -4.78 -5.02
CA ARG A 66 -6.50 -4.98 -4.63
C ARG A 66 -6.15 -4.15 -3.40
N ILE A 67 -6.56 -2.88 -3.33
CA ILE A 67 -6.40 -2.04 -2.13
C ILE A 67 -7.07 -2.68 -0.91
N SER A 68 -8.29 -3.21 -1.07
CA SER A 68 -9.02 -3.89 0.00
C SER A 68 -8.25 -5.09 0.57
N ARG A 69 -7.52 -5.83 -0.27
CA ARG A 69 -6.66 -6.95 0.15
C ARG A 69 -5.34 -6.51 0.78
N ILE A 70 -4.73 -5.44 0.27
CA ILE A 70 -3.44 -4.93 0.77
C ILE A 70 -3.58 -4.35 2.18
N ARG A 71 -4.63 -3.55 2.43
CA ARG A 71 -4.83 -2.84 3.71
C ARG A 71 -4.62 -3.73 4.95
N PRO A 72 -5.38 -4.83 5.14
CA PRO A 72 -5.20 -5.67 6.34
C PRO A 72 -3.81 -6.31 6.40
N LYS A 73 -3.18 -6.62 5.26
CA LYS A 73 -1.85 -7.22 5.21
C LYS A 73 -0.74 -6.28 5.70
N ILE A 74 -0.88 -4.98 5.45
CA ILE A 74 0.06 -3.95 5.93
C ILE A 74 -0.33 -3.36 7.29
N GLY A 75 -1.33 -3.95 7.97
CA GLY A 75 -1.82 -3.48 9.26
C GLY A 75 -2.68 -2.20 9.18
N ASP A 76 -3.21 -1.88 8.01
CA ASP A 76 -4.14 -0.77 7.80
C ASP A 76 -5.59 -1.23 8.02
N ASP A 77 -6.34 -0.49 8.83
CA ASP A 77 -7.74 -0.79 9.14
C ASP A 77 -8.61 -0.57 7.88
N PRO A 78 -9.38 -1.58 7.43
CA PRO A 78 -10.23 -1.45 6.25
C PRO A 78 -11.41 -0.46 6.43
N ILE A 79 -11.87 -0.26 7.66
CA ILE A 79 -12.96 0.67 8.03
C ILE A 79 -12.40 2.09 8.21
N HIS A 80 -11.24 2.21 8.87
CA HIS A 80 -10.59 3.48 9.17
C HIS A 80 -9.14 3.55 8.65
N PRO A 81 -8.93 3.56 7.31
CA PRO A 81 -7.60 3.45 6.73
C PRO A 81 -6.78 4.71 7.00
N ARG A 82 -5.59 4.51 7.55
CA ARG A 82 -4.61 5.56 7.85
C ARG A 82 -3.47 5.56 6.86
N LEU A 83 -2.98 4.37 6.46
CA LEU A 83 -1.86 4.22 5.52
C LEU A 83 -2.27 4.48 4.09
N ILE A 84 -3.31 3.80 3.60
CA ILE A 84 -3.79 3.96 2.22
C ILE A 84 -5.15 4.64 2.26
N LYS A 85 -5.17 5.97 2.13
CA LYS A 85 -6.41 6.75 2.12
C LYS A 85 -7.08 6.72 0.75
N THR A 86 -8.39 6.55 0.75
CA THR A 86 -9.21 6.77 -0.43
C THR A 86 -9.54 8.27 -0.53
N VAL A 87 -9.04 8.93 -1.57
CA VAL A 87 -9.43 10.30 -1.88
C VAL A 87 -10.60 10.23 -2.86
N ARG A 88 -11.82 10.51 -2.36
CA ARG A 88 -13.06 10.39 -3.15
C ARG A 88 -12.94 11.10 -4.49
N SER A 89 -13.33 10.40 -5.56
CA SER A 89 -13.26 10.85 -6.96
C SER A 89 -11.87 11.19 -7.50
N LYS A 90 -10.80 11.06 -6.71
CA LYS A 90 -9.43 11.34 -7.14
C LYS A 90 -8.59 10.08 -7.24
N GLY A 91 -8.64 9.19 -6.25
CA GLY A 91 -7.84 7.96 -6.26
C GLY A 91 -7.35 7.56 -4.87
N TYR A 92 -6.07 7.21 -4.79
CA TYR A 92 -5.43 6.66 -3.59
C TYR A 92 -4.19 7.46 -3.18
N LEU A 93 -4.01 7.60 -1.88
CA LEU A 93 -2.87 8.29 -1.28
C LEU A 93 -2.24 7.37 -0.23
N PHE A 94 -0.93 7.14 -0.34
CA PHE A 94 -0.17 6.58 0.76
C PHE A 94 0.28 7.71 1.70
N VAL A 95 -0.04 7.59 2.98
CA VAL A 95 0.23 8.60 4.01
C VAL A 95 1.43 8.14 4.85
N PRO A 96 2.63 8.71 4.62
CA PRO A 96 3.84 8.24 5.29
C PRO A 96 3.86 8.51 6.80
N GLU A 97 3.21 9.59 7.25
CA GLU A 97 3.13 9.96 8.66
C GLU A 97 2.32 8.93 9.48
N ALA A 98 1.24 8.42 8.90
CA ALA A 98 0.41 7.41 9.55
C ALA A 98 1.17 6.11 9.84
N ALA A 99 2.21 5.82 9.06
CA ALA A 99 3.07 4.66 9.27
C ALA A 99 4.01 4.88 10.45
N GLN A 100 4.50 6.10 10.66
CA GLN A 100 5.35 6.46 11.80
C GLN A 100 4.59 6.37 13.13
N ASP A 101 3.29 6.67 13.14
CA ASP A 101 2.44 6.57 14.32
C ASP A 101 2.17 5.11 14.76
N MET A 102 2.32 4.13 13.87
CA MET A 102 2.15 2.71 14.22
C MET A 102 3.25 2.18 15.18
N SER A 103 4.36 2.90 15.31
CA SER A 103 5.43 2.63 16.28
C SER A 103 5.06 3.11 17.70
N GLY A 104 4.06 3.99 17.84
CA GLY A 104 3.80 4.74 19.08
C GLY A 104 2.85 4.09 20.09
N HIS A 105 2.39 2.85 19.90
CA HIS A 105 1.45 2.19 20.83
C HIS A 105 2.10 1.34 21.94
N VAL A 106 3.32 1.67 22.35
CA VAL A 106 3.82 1.32 23.68
C VAL A 106 3.51 2.47 24.64
N PHE A 107 2.24 2.57 25.05
CA PHE A 107 1.87 3.36 26.22
C PHE A 107 1.45 2.43 27.35
N SER A 108 2.26 2.52 28.39
CA SER A 108 2.14 2.02 29.76
C SER A 108 0.72 1.84 30.27
N GLY A 109 0.48 0.65 30.85
CA GLY A 109 -0.55 0.35 31.82
C GLY A 109 -0.03 -0.73 32.74
#